data_AF-A0A2D5F0E3-F1
#
_entry.id   AF-A0A2D5F0E3-F1
#
_cell.length_a   1.000
_cell.length_b   1.000
_cell.length_c   1.000
_cell.angle_alpha   90.00
_cell.angle_beta   90.00
_cell.angle_gamma   90.00
#
_symmetry.space_group_name_H-M   'P 1'
#
loop_
_entity.id
_entity.type
_entity.pdbx_description
1 polymer ?
#
loop_
_entity_poly.entity_id
_entity_poly.type
_entity_poly.pdbx_seq_one_letter_code
_entity_poly.pdbx_strand_id
1 'polypeptide(L)'
;AGFRVAASAFPAARLRFSHAKHARAGVPCLDCHAGVQEAGLATRQHLPTMRSCFRCHGGDGVGAHAEGADEACSTCHLSRPDGRLRTDWPEGEMLPPRWLHGMDHDRDFLVRHRWIAADEGPLCAECHDEGECVACHDGRVRPASRFGSGGAPGARVHRNDYLTTHAAEARRDTPRCASCHTTQRFCAECHARLGLSPVSAPAAASGRPFHPPGFAGAAHGMEARRSMTTCASCHSERDCVACHGATGIGAGLSPHPPGFAAGCASALERNPRACITCHGDAAGLAARCR
;
A
#
# COMPACT_ATOMS: atom_id res chain seq x y z
N ALA A 1 16.18 56.32 9.78
CA ALA A 1 16.79 55.10 10.34
C ALA A 1 16.40 53.93 9.45
N GLY A 2 17.36 53.24 8.84
CA GLY A 2 17.07 52.11 7.93
C GLY A 2 16.63 50.88 8.72
N PHE A 3 15.54 50.25 8.31
CA PHE A 3 15.07 49.00 8.89
C PHE A 3 16.15 47.92 8.73
N ARG A 4 16.65 47.36 9.84
CA ARG A 4 17.52 46.17 9.78
C ARG A 4 16.65 44.98 9.41
N VAL A 5 16.71 44.56 8.15
CA VAL A 5 16.12 43.30 7.70
C VAL A 5 17.04 42.17 8.18
N ALA A 6 16.51 41.27 9.01
CA ALA A 6 17.24 40.06 9.40
C ALA A 6 17.54 39.24 8.14
N ALA A 7 18.78 38.75 8.02
CA ALA A 7 19.17 37.92 6.89
C ALA A 7 18.43 36.58 6.96
N SER A 8 17.75 36.21 5.87
CA SER A 8 17.15 34.88 5.75
C SER A 8 18.24 33.83 5.61
N ALA A 9 18.12 32.72 6.35
CA ALA A 9 18.99 31.56 6.24
C ALA A 9 18.22 30.42 5.54
N PHE A 10 18.82 29.86 4.49
CA PHE A 10 18.25 28.75 3.75
C PHE A 10 19.28 27.63 3.58
N PRO A 11 18.87 26.35 3.63
CA PRO A 11 19.76 25.26 3.27
C PRO A 11 20.14 25.34 1.80
N ALA A 12 21.29 24.78 1.44
CA ALA A 12 21.69 24.67 0.05
C ALA A 12 20.63 23.89 -0.75
N ALA A 13 20.25 24.38 -1.94
CA ALA A 13 19.19 23.80 -2.75
C ALA A 13 19.52 22.38 -3.28
N ARG A 14 20.77 21.93 -3.17
CA ARG A 14 21.28 20.65 -3.71
C ARG A 14 20.92 20.42 -5.20
N LEU A 15 20.86 21.50 -5.97
CA LEU A 15 20.53 21.52 -7.40
C LEU A 15 21.49 22.45 -8.16
N ARG A 16 21.70 22.18 -9.44
CA ARG A 16 22.33 23.05 -10.42
C ARG A 16 21.31 24.08 -10.89
N PHE A 17 21.15 25.15 -10.11
CA PHE A 17 20.18 26.21 -10.42
C PHE A 17 20.81 27.61 -10.39
N SER A 18 20.39 28.47 -11.32
CA SER A 18 20.84 29.86 -11.39
C SER A 18 19.67 30.82 -11.54
N HIS A 19 19.36 31.57 -10.47
CA HIS A 19 18.38 32.66 -10.53
C HIS A 19 18.73 33.69 -11.60
N ALA A 20 20.02 34.06 -11.71
CA ALA A 20 20.47 35.09 -12.64
C ALA A 20 20.25 34.70 -14.12
N LYS A 21 20.38 33.42 -14.47
CA LYS A 21 20.09 32.95 -15.84
C LYS A 21 18.60 33.08 -16.16
N HIS A 22 17.73 32.59 -15.27
CA HIS A 22 16.27 32.64 -15.47
C HIS A 22 15.75 34.09 -15.48
N ALA A 23 16.23 34.94 -14.57
CA ALA A 23 15.86 36.35 -14.53
C ALA A 23 16.26 37.10 -15.81
N ARG A 24 17.46 36.84 -16.36
CA ARG A 24 17.90 37.42 -17.64
C ARG A 24 17.12 36.90 -18.84
N ALA A 25 16.61 35.67 -18.78
CA ALA A 25 15.71 35.13 -19.78
C ALA A 25 14.28 35.69 -19.68
N GLY A 26 14.01 36.61 -18.73
CA GLY A 26 12.73 37.28 -18.58
C GLY A 26 11.67 36.46 -17.83
N VAL A 27 12.04 35.38 -17.14
CA VAL A 27 11.09 34.55 -16.37
C VAL A 27 10.55 35.35 -15.17
N PRO A 28 9.23 35.61 -15.09
CA PRO A 28 8.60 36.28 -13.95
C PRO A 28 8.84 35.54 -12.62
N CYS A 29 9.11 36.30 -11.55
CA CYS A 29 9.37 35.72 -10.22
C CYS A 29 8.23 34.82 -9.71
N LEU A 30 6.99 35.22 -9.98
CA LEU A 30 5.78 34.54 -9.51
C LEU A 30 5.52 33.21 -10.23
N ASP A 31 6.19 32.96 -11.35
CA ASP A 31 6.06 31.68 -12.05
C ASP A 31 6.68 30.54 -11.23
N CYS A 32 7.76 30.82 -10.49
CA CYS A 32 8.40 29.87 -9.57
C CYS A 32 7.93 30.04 -8.13
N HIS A 33 7.72 31.28 -7.69
CA HIS A 33 7.35 31.63 -6.31
C HIS A 33 5.88 31.99 -6.19
N ALA A 34 5.01 31.09 -6.66
CA ALA A 34 3.57 31.30 -6.68
C ALA A 34 3.04 31.62 -5.27
N GLY A 35 2.22 32.68 -5.15
CA GLY A 35 1.56 33.08 -3.91
C GLY A 35 2.46 33.82 -2.90
N VAL A 36 3.75 33.99 -3.19
CA VAL A 36 4.68 34.64 -2.25
C VAL A 36 4.31 36.10 -1.96
N GLN A 37 3.65 36.78 -2.90
CA GLN A 37 3.23 38.18 -2.78
C GLN A 37 2.16 38.40 -1.70
N GLU A 38 1.41 37.36 -1.36
CA GLU A 38 0.37 37.38 -0.31
C GLU A 38 0.87 36.80 1.01
N ALA A 39 2.09 36.24 1.02
CA ALA A 39 2.64 35.56 2.19
C ALA A 39 3.24 36.57 3.18
N GLY A 40 2.69 36.62 4.40
CA GLY A 40 3.34 37.31 5.52
C GLY A 40 4.68 36.68 5.93
N LEU A 41 4.86 35.38 5.65
CA LEU A 41 6.13 34.67 5.81
C LEU A 41 6.26 33.62 4.70
N ALA A 42 7.31 33.74 3.88
CA ALA A 42 7.61 32.77 2.83
C ALA A 42 8.14 31.46 3.43
N THR A 43 7.40 30.37 3.22
CA THR A 43 7.80 29.01 3.59
C THR A 43 8.11 28.14 2.36
N ARG A 44 8.48 26.87 2.58
CA ARG A 44 8.69 25.85 1.52
C ARG A 44 7.53 25.75 0.51
N GLN A 45 6.31 26.14 0.89
CA GLN A 45 5.15 26.10 -0.01
C GLN A 45 5.27 27.07 -1.20
N HIS A 46 6.09 28.12 -1.06
CA HIS A 46 6.33 29.11 -2.13
C HIS A 46 7.61 28.83 -2.90
N LEU A 47 8.24 27.66 -2.70
CA LEU A 47 9.38 27.23 -3.51
C LEU A 47 8.88 26.40 -4.68
N PRO A 48 9.54 26.48 -5.85
CA PRO A 48 9.16 25.68 -7.00
C PRO A 48 9.34 24.20 -6.73
N THR A 49 8.51 23.39 -7.38
CA THR A 49 8.68 21.94 -7.45
C THR A 49 9.39 21.57 -8.75
N MET A 50 9.88 20.33 -8.87
CA MET A 50 10.40 19.83 -10.16
C MET A 50 9.36 19.95 -11.28
N ARG A 51 8.07 19.75 -10.98
CA ARG A 51 6.97 19.97 -11.94
C ARG A 51 6.89 21.43 -12.39
N SER A 52 7.22 22.40 -11.53
CA SER A 52 7.26 23.82 -11.89
C SER A 52 8.32 24.09 -12.96
N CYS A 53 9.49 23.44 -12.85
CA CYS A 53 10.58 23.52 -13.83
C CYS A 53 10.17 22.90 -15.17
N PHE A 54 9.53 21.72 -15.13
CA PHE A 54 9.15 21.00 -16.35
C PHE A 54 8.02 21.64 -17.16
N ARG A 55 7.36 22.69 -16.67
CA ARG A 55 6.45 23.47 -17.54
C ARG A 55 7.17 24.12 -18.72
N CYS A 56 8.46 24.43 -18.57
CA CYS A 56 9.29 25.05 -19.62
C CYS A 56 10.55 24.23 -19.99
N HIS A 57 10.93 23.25 -19.17
CA HIS A 57 12.08 22.37 -19.40
C HIS A 57 11.69 20.89 -19.56
N GLY A 58 10.39 20.60 -19.66
CA GLY A 58 9.90 19.24 -19.86
C GLY A 58 9.62 18.96 -21.33
N GLY A 59 9.45 17.69 -21.65
CA GLY A 59 9.16 17.25 -23.00
C GLY A 59 7.69 17.25 -23.41
N ASP A 60 7.44 16.78 -24.62
CA ASP A 60 6.09 16.58 -25.17
C ASP A 60 5.17 15.90 -24.15
N GLY A 61 4.08 16.58 -23.79
CA GLY A 61 3.10 16.10 -22.81
C GLY A 61 3.35 16.48 -21.35
N VAL A 62 4.47 17.13 -21.01
CA VAL A 62 4.79 17.62 -19.65
C VAL A 62 5.02 19.14 -19.61
N GLY A 63 5.56 19.74 -20.68
CA GLY A 63 5.72 21.19 -20.81
C GLY A 63 6.08 21.66 -22.23
N ALA A 64 6.48 22.94 -22.35
CA ALA A 64 6.97 23.52 -23.61
C ALA A 64 8.49 23.37 -23.70
N HIS A 65 9.00 22.79 -24.79
CA HIS A 65 10.44 22.68 -25.05
C HIS A 65 11.08 24.07 -25.23
N ALA A 66 11.87 24.52 -24.26
CA ALA A 66 12.83 25.60 -24.46
C ALA A 66 14.13 25.03 -25.06
N GLU A 67 14.67 25.66 -26.12
CA GLU A 67 15.97 25.27 -26.67
C GLU A 67 17.07 25.29 -25.58
N GLY A 68 17.82 24.19 -25.48
CA GLY A 68 18.88 24.01 -24.48
C GLY A 68 18.40 23.49 -23.11
N ALA A 69 17.11 23.14 -22.97
CA ALA A 69 16.60 22.40 -21.82
C ALA A 69 16.83 20.90 -22.01
N ASP A 70 17.92 20.37 -21.45
CA ASP A 70 18.14 18.92 -21.38
C ASP A 70 17.27 18.31 -20.26
N GLU A 71 16.54 17.25 -20.60
CA GLU A 71 15.69 16.50 -19.68
C GLU A 71 16.47 15.49 -18.84
N ALA A 72 17.76 15.29 -19.13
CA ALA A 72 18.63 14.47 -18.32
C ALA A 72 18.61 14.95 -16.86
N CYS A 73 18.35 14.02 -15.94
CA CYS A 73 18.17 14.36 -14.54
C CYS A 73 19.41 15.10 -13.96
N SER A 74 20.59 14.75 -14.43
CA SER A 74 21.89 15.32 -14.02
C SER A 74 22.08 16.80 -14.42
N THR A 75 21.25 17.32 -15.33
CA THR A 75 21.22 18.74 -15.69
C THR A 75 20.85 19.61 -14.50
N CYS A 76 19.89 19.16 -13.69
CA CYS A 76 19.43 19.85 -12.50
C CYS A 76 19.96 19.22 -11.21
N HIS A 77 20.04 17.90 -11.14
CA HIS A 77 20.49 17.20 -9.96
C HIS A 77 22.01 17.10 -9.91
N LEU A 78 22.55 17.13 -8.68
CA LEU A 78 23.98 16.91 -8.48
C LEU A 78 24.25 15.40 -8.66
N SER A 79 25.30 15.07 -9.42
CA SER A 79 25.71 13.69 -9.67
C SER A 79 26.88 13.26 -8.79
N ARG A 80 27.00 11.96 -8.58
CA ARG A 80 28.16 11.27 -8.04
C ARG A 80 29.23 11.11 -9.14
N PRO A 81 30.49 10.77 -8.77
CA PRO A 81 31.57 10.55 -9.74
C PRO A 81 31.30 9.42 -10.75
N ASP A 82 30.42 8.48 -10.41
CA ASP A 82 30.00 7.37 -11.27
C ASP A 82 28.85 7.74 -12.23
N GLY A 83 28.48 9.02 -12.31
CA GLY A 83 27.46 9.54 -13.23
C GLY A 83 26.04 9.54 -12.67
N ARG A 84 25.73 8.69 -11.69
CA ARG A 84 24.40 8.60 -11.06
C ARG A 84 24.07 9.82 -10.23
N LEU A 85 22.80 10.08 -10.00
CA LEU A 85 22.37 11.18 -9.14
C LEU A 85 22.81 10.95 -7.69
N ARG A 86 23.25 12.02 -7.04
CA ARG A 86 23.53 12.00 -5.61
C ARG A 86 22.23 12.11 -4.83
N THR A 87 21.87 11.01 -4.19
CA THR A 87 20.63 10.89 -3.41
C THR A 87 20.84 11.03 -1.90
N ASP A 88 22.07 10.99 -1.40
CA ASP A 88 22.40 11.08 0.02
C ASP A 88 22.96 12.47 0.41
N TRP A 89 22.34 13.10 1.41
CA TRP A 89 22.75 14.37 1.98
C TRP A 89 22.71 14.34 3.52
N PRO A 90 23.52 15.17 4.21
CA PRO A 90 23.48 15.28 5.66
C PRO A 90 22.09 15.61 6.22
N GLU A 91 21.30 16.35 5.45
CA GLU A 91 19.95 16.76 5.82
C GLU A 91 18.87 15.70 5.50
N GLY A 92 19.20 14.70 4.69
CA GLY A 92 18.27 13.64 4.30
C GLY A 92 18.55 13.01 2.93
N GLU A 93 17.72 12.04 2.57
CA GLU A 93 17.78 11.35 1.27
C GLU A 93 16.80 11.98 0.27
N MET A 94 17.23 12.07 -0.98
CA MET A 94 16.38 12.43 -2.12
C MET A 94 15.63 11.19 -2.58
N LEU A 95 14.30 11.21 -2.39
CA LEU A 95 13.42 10.16 -2.87
C LEU A 95 12.73 10.61 -4.16
N PRO A 96 12.51 9.69 -5.13
CA PRO A 96 11.77 10.00 -6.33
C PRO A 96 10.33 10.41 -5.99
N PRO A 97 9.73 11.34 -6.75
CA PRO A 97 8.37 11.79 -6.50
C PRO A 97 7.34 10.80 -7.05
N ARG A 98 6.16 10.74 -6.41
CA ARG A 98 5.05 9.86 -6.82
C ARG A 98 4.58 10.01 -8.28
N TRP A 99 4.76 11.18 -8.85
CA TRP A 99 4.30 11.44 -10.22
C TRP A 99 5.29 10.97 -11.28
N LEU A 100 6.50 10.57 -10.89
CA LEU A 100 7.47 9.91 -11.75
C LEU A 100 7.17 8.42 -11.73
N HIS A 101 6.19 7.98 -12.54
CA HIS A 101 5.79 6.58 -12.71
C HIS A 101 5.42 5.84 -11.40
N GLY A 102 5.05 6.56 -10.35
CA GLY A 102 4.82 5.95 -9.04
C GLY A 102 6.10 5.35 -8.44
N MET A 103 7.27 5.96 -8.64
CA MET A 103 8.54 5.45 -8.12
C MET A 103 8.83 5.80 -6.66
N ASP A 104 7.95 6.55 -5.98
CA ASP A 104 8.22 6.97 -4.60
C ASP A 104 8.50 5.77 -3.69
N HIS A 105 9.48 5.92 -2.79
CA HIS A 105 9.99 4.82 -1.98
C HIS A 105 9.19 4.65 -0.68
N ASP A 106 7.86 4.74 -0.73
CA ASP A 106 7.01 4.63 0.45
C ASP A 106 6.87 3.18 0.98
N ARG A 107 5.91 2.95 1.87
CA ARG A 107 5.65 1.62 2.44
C ARG A 107 5.14 0.61 1.41
N ASP A 108 4.51 1.07 0.33
CA ASP A 108 3.92 0.24 -0.71
C ASP A 108 4.91 -0.06 -1.84
N PHE A 109 6.08 0.61 -1.86
CA PHE A 109 7.19 0.33 -2.78
C PHE A 109 7.47 -1.17 -2.95
N LEU A 110 7.50 -1.94 -1.86
CA LEU A 110 7.75 -3.39 -1.92
C LEU A 110 6.73 -4.17 -2.76
N VAL A 111 5.50 -3.67 -2.89
CA VAL A 111 4.45 -4.31 -3.68
C VAL A 111 4.46 -3.82 -5.12
N ARG A 112 4.69 -2.52 -5.33
CA ARG A 112 4.56 -1.88 -6.65
C ARG A 112 5.85 -1.88 -7.48
N HIS A 113 7.02 -1.88 -6.84
CA HIS A 113 8.29 -1.72 -7.56
C HIS A 113 8.52 -2.82 -8.59
N ARG A 114 7.94 -4.02 -8.41
CA ARG A 114 8.07 -5.10 -9.40
C ARG A 114 7.51 -4.74 -10.78
N TRP A 115 6.43 -3.95 -10.84
CA TRP A 115 5.81 -3.56 -12.10
C TRP A 115 6.56 -2.38 -12.70
N ILE A 116 6.87 -1.40 -11.86
CA ILE A 116 7.59 -0.20 -12.27
C ILE A 116 9.02 -0.53 -12.69
N ALA A 117 9.72 -1.45 -12.02
CA ALA A 117 11.05 -1.88 -12.42
C ALA A 117 11.03 -2.72 -13.71
N ALA A 118 9.93 -3.43 -13.98
CA ALA A 118 9.76 -4.15 -15.24
C ALA A 118 9.58 -3.18 -16.42
N ASP A 119 8.83 -2.09 -16.21
CA ASP A 119 8.50 -1.12 -17.26
C ASP A 119 9.57 -0.01 -17.40
N GLU A 120 10.15 0.43 -16.29
CA GLU A 120 10.99 1.64 -16.15
C GLU A 120 12.37 1.33 -15.54
N GLY A 121 12.86 0.10 -15.70
CA GLY A 121 14.17 -0.34 -15.17
C GLY A 121 15.33 0.63 -15.45
N PRO A 122 15.49 1.17 -16.69
CA PRO A 122 16.55 2.12 -17.00
C PRO A 122 16.50 3.41 -16.15
N LEU A 123 15.31 3.90 -15.80
CA LEU A 123 15.15 5.10 -14.99
C LEU A 123 15.60 4.89 -13.53
N CYS A 124 15.56 3.64 -13.04
CA CYS A 124 16.12 3.31 -11.72
C CYS A 124 17.65 3.47 -11.71
N ALA A 125 18.31 3.16 -12.84
CA ALA A 125 19.77 3.23 -12.99
C ALA A 125 20.31 4.67 -12.95
N GLU A 126 19.45 5.69 -13.16
CA GLU A 126 19.81 7.10 -12.97
C GLU A 126 20.23 7.40 -11.52
N CYS A 127 19.72 6.63 -10.55
CA CYS A 127 19.97 6.83 -9.12
C CYS A 127 20.69 5.65 -8.45
N HIS A 128 20.45 4.42 -8.92
CA HIS A 128 20.88 3.17 -8.29
C HIS A 128 21.84 2.38 -9.18
N ASP A 129 22.67 1.55 -8.53
CA ASP A 129 23.56 0.59 -9.17
C ASP A 129 22.97 -0.81 -9.03
N GLU A 130 23.33 -1.70 -9.95
CA GLU A 130 22.85 -3.08 -9.96
C GLU A 130 23.11 -3.80 -8.63
N GLY A 131 24.22 -3.51 -7.96
CA GLY A 131 24.53 -4.06 -6.64
C GLY A 131 23.51 -3.69 -5.56
N GLU A 132 22.85 -2.53 -5.67
CA GLU A 132 21.79 -2.11 -4.74
C GLU A 132 20.51 -2.92 -4.95
N CYS A 133 20.19 -3.27 -6.20
CA CYS A 133 19.10 -4.19 -6.54
C CYS A 133 19.39 -5.57 -5.93
N VAL A 134 20.57 -6.13 -6.22
CA VAL A 134 20.98 -7.45 -5.74
C VAL A 134 20.98 -7.50 -4.22
N ALA A 135 21.51 -6.50 -3.55
CA ALA A 135 21.58 -6.49 -2.08
C ALA A 135 20.20 -6.55 -1.42
N CYS A 136 19.15 -6.00 -2.04
CA CYS A 136 17.80 -6.16 -1.52
C CYS A 136 17.18 -7.52 -1.91
N HIS A 137 17.40 -7.96 -3.14
CA HIS A 137 16.83 -9.19 -3.70
C HIS A 137 17.49 -10.48 -3.17
N ASP A 138 18.74 -10.43 -2.73
CA ASP A 138 19.46 -11.51 -2.03
C ASP A 138 19.22 -11.50 -0.51
N GLY A 139 18.56 -10.46 0.00
CA GLY A 139 18.20 -10.29 1.40
C GLY A 139 19.30 -9.70 2.30
N ARG A 140 20.45 -9.30 1.74
CA ARG A 140 21.56 -8.66 2.47
C ARG A 140 21.21 -7.29 3.02
N VAL A 141 20.38 -6.55 2.31
CA VAL A 141 19.85 -5.23 2.66
C VAL A 141 18.35 -5.36 2.86
N ARG A 142 17.91 -4.97 4.06
CA ARG A 142 16.50 -4.73 4.34
C ARG A 142 16.31 -3.23 4.14
N PRO A 143 15.54 -2.76 3.13
CA PRO A 143 15.28 -1.33 2.98
C PRO A 143 14.83 -0.74 4.32
N ALA A 144 15.50 0.24 4.91
CA ALA A 144 14.97 0.85 6.11
C ALA A 144 13.81 1.75 5.68
N SER A 145 12.55 1.41 6.01
CA SER A 145 11.50 2.42 5.85
C SER A 145 11.72 3.47 6.94
N ARG A 146 12.44 4.56 6.64
CA ARG A 146 12.46 5.78 7.45
C ARG A 146 11.08 6.47 7.54
N PHE A 147 10.03 5.87 6.95
CA PHE A 147 8.64 6.26 7.10
C PHE A 147 8.09 5.95 8.50
N GLY A 148 8.72 6.59 9.47
CA GLY A 148 8.21 6.92 10.79
C GLY A 148 8.82 8.27 11.14
N SER A 149 8.08 9.35 10.95
CA SER A 149 8.39 10.63 11.58
C SER A 149 8.39 10.40 13.10
N GLY A 150 9.56 10.11 13.67
CA GLY A 150 9.77 9.96 15.12
C GLY A 150 9.89 8.54 15.69
N GLY A 151 10.49 7.56 15.00
CA GLY A 151 10.74 6.22 15.59
C GLY A 151 11.94 5.49 14.97
N ALA A 152 12.69 4.77 15.81
CA ALA A 152 13.99 4.15 15.57
C ALA A 152 14.19 3.39 14.23
N PRO A 153 15.45 3.27 13.74
CA PRO A 153 15.77 2.52 12.52
C PRO A 153 15.55 1.01 12.70
N GLY A 154 14.87 0.38 11.74
CA GLY A 154 15.10 -1.04 11.42
C GLY A 154 13.99 -2.07 11.62
N ALA A 155 12.83 -1.73 12.18
CA ALA A 155 11.77 -2.75 12.35
C ALA A 155 10.73 -2.69 11.22
N ARG A 156 11.01 -3.33 10.08
CA ARG A 156 9.92 -3.79 9.20
C ARG A 156 9.27 -5.02 9.83
N VAL A 157 7.94 -4.97 9.95
CA VAL A 157 7.12 -6.02 10.60
C VAL A 157 7.09 -7.32 9.78
N HIS A 158 7.36 -7.25 8.47
CA HIS A 158 7.38 -8.40 7.56
C HIS A 158 8.70 -8.50 6.77
N ARG A 159 9.03 -9.71 6.31
CA ARG A 159 10.18 -9.97 5.43
C ARG A 159 9.90 -9.45 4.01
N ASN A 160 10.96 -9.19 3.24
CA ASN A 160 10.83 -8.65 1.87
C ASN A 160 10.16 -9.65 0.90
N ASP A 161 10.18 -10.94 1.24
CA ASP A 161 9.55 -12.02 0.49
C ASP A 161 8.19 -12.41 1.07
N TYR A 162 7.52 -11.54 1.85
CA TYR A 162 6.31 -11.89 2.61
C TYR A 162 5.28 -12.72 1.83
N LEU A 163 5.07 -12.48 0.53
CA LEU A 163 4.15 -13.29 -0.30
C LEU A 163 4.46 -14.81 -0.30
N THR A 164 5.73 -15.21 -0.16
CA THR A 164 6.15 -16.63 -0.11
C THR A 164 5.73 -17.30 1.20
N THR A 165 5.61 -16.53 2.27
CA THR A 165 5.37 -17.00 3.64
C THR A 165 4.00 -16.58 4.19
N HIS A 166 3.32 -15.65 3.51
CA HIS A 166 2.05 -15.06 3.86
C HIS A 166 0.98 -16.10 4.16
N ALA A 167 0.83 -17.13 3.31
CA ALA A 167 -0.19 -18.15 3.51
C ALA A 167 0.00 -18.95 4.82
N ALA A 168 1.25 -19.23 5.20
CA ALA A 168 1.55 -19.94 6.43
C ALA A 168 1.39 -19.05 7.67
N GLU A 169 1.80 -17.78 7.57
CA GLU A 169 1.69 -16.80 8.66
C GLU A 169 0.24 -16.38 8.90
N ALA A 170 -0.54 -16.15 7.84
CA ALA A 170 -1.97 -15.84 7.90
C ALA A 170 -2.78 -16.98 8.54
N ARG A 171 -2.50 -18.24 8.20
CA ARG A 171 -3.14 -19.41 8.83
C ARG A 171 -2.86 -19.51 10.33
N ARG A 172 -1.71 -19.00 10.78
CA ARG A 172 -1.31 -19.04 12.19
C ARG A 172 -1.71 -17.78 12.95
N ASP A 173 -2.19 -16.74 12.27
CA ASP A 173 -2.43 -15.40 12.83
C ASP A 173 -1.29 -14.93 13.75
N THR A 174 -0.04 -15.16 13.30
CA THR A 174 1.16 -14.90 14.10
C THR A 174 2.23 -14.21 13.25
N PRO A 175 2.55 -12.92 13.53
CA PRO A 175 1.95 -12.06 14.56
C PRO A 175 0.48 -11.72 14.26
N ARG A 176 -0.31 -11.35 15.28
CA ARG A 176 -1.73 -10.97 15.11
C ARG A 176 -1.86 -9.78 14.17
N CYS A 177 -2.23 -10.04 12.92
CA CYS A 177 -2.20 -9.05 11.85
C CYS A 177 -3.10 -7.85 12.16
N ALA A 178 -4.26 -8.13 12.78
CA ALA A 178 -5.26 -7.14 13.17
C ALA A 178 -4.77 -6.11 14.20
N SER A 179 -3.63 -6.36 14.86
CA SER A 179 -3.01 -5.37 15.76
C SER A 179 -2.42 -4.16 15.02
N CYS A 180 -2.09 -4.34 13.73
CA CYS A 180 -1.50 -3.31 12.88
C CYS A 180 -2.31 -3.06 11.59
N HIS A 181 -3.02 -4.05 11.06
CA HIS A 181 -3.77 -4.01 9.80
C HIS A 181 -5.28 -4.10 10.00
N THR A 182 -6.06 -3.46 9.12
CA THR A 182 -7.51 -3.66 9.07
C THR A 182 -7.87 -4.68 7.99
N THR A 183 -8.53 -5.77 8.38
CA THR A 183 -8.91 -6.88 7.49
C THR A 183 -9.69 -6.41 6.26
N GLN A 184 -10.61 -5.47 6.46
CA GLN A 184 -11.51 -4.98 5.42
C GLN A 184 -10.83 -4.13 4.35
N ARG A 185 -9.72 -3.45 4.66
CA ARG A 185 -9.04 -2.57 3.70
C ARG A 185 -7.78 -3.22 3.14
N PHE A 186 -6.99 -3.85 3.99
CA PHE A 186 -5.69 -4.37 3.59
C PHE A 186 -5.78 -5.74 2.91
N CYS A 187 -6.48 -6.69 3.54
CA CYS A 187 -6.58 -8.06 3.02
C CYS A 187 -7.51 -8.11 1.80
N ALA A 188 -8.70 -7.51 1.93
CA ALA A 188 -9.73 -7.60 0.91
C ALA A 188 -9.32 -6.95 -0.42
N GLU A 189 -8.59 -5.83 -0.41
CA GLU A 189 -8.18 -5.14 -1.64
C GLU A 189 -7.14 -5.93 -2.43
N CYS A 190 -6.10 -6.45 -1.75
CA CYS A 190 -5.09 -7.28 -2.39
C CYS A 190 -5.69 -8.60 -2.91
N HIS A 191 -6.49 -9.29 -2.09
CA HIS A 191 -7.16 -10.51 -2.50
C HIS A 191 -8.19 -10.27 -3.61
N ALA A 192 -8.87 -9.12 -3.63
CA ALA A 192 -9.79 -8.76 -4.72
C ALA A 192 -9.05 -8.65 -6.06
N ARG A 193 -7.90 -7.95 -6.10
CA ARG A 193 -7.06 -7.81 -7.30
C ARG A 193 -6.49 -9.14 -7.79
N LEU A 194 -6.23 -10.08 -6.87
CA LEU A 194 -5.69 -11.40 -7.17
C LEU A 194 -6.78 -12.43 -7.53
N GLY A 195 -8.06 -12.05 -7.57
CA GLY A 195 -9.14 -12.99 -7.86
C GLY A 195 -9.46 -13.97 -6.73
N LEU A 196 -9.11 -13.60 -5.48
CA LEU A 196 -9.16 -14.45 -4.28
C LEU A 196 -10.28 -14.05 -3.32
N SER A 197 -11.09 -13.07 -3.70
CA SER A 197 -12.13 -12.50 -2.86
C SER A 197 -13.49 -12.60 -3.55
N PRO A 198 -14.59 -12.79 -2.82
CA PRO A 198 -15.93 -12.72 -3.39
C PRO A 198 -16.26 -11.37 -4.05
N VAL A 199 -15.51 -10.31 -3.71
CA VAL A 199 -15.65 -8.97 -4.33
C VAL A 199 -14.67 -8.73 -5.49
N SER A 200 -13.94 -9.77 -5.95
CA SER A 200 -13.08 -9.70 -7.12
C SER A 200 -13.87 -9.37 -8.38
N ALA A 201 -13.25 -8.64 -9.31
CA ALA A 201 -13.82 -8.41 -10.63
C ALA A 201 -14.03 -9.76 -11.35
N PRO A 202 -15.08 -9.93 -12.18
CA PRO A 202 -15.35 -11.20 -12.87
C PRO A 202 -14.18 -11.73 -13.73
N ALA A 203 -13.33 -10.82 -14.24
CA ALA A 203 -12.14 -11.16 -15.02
C ALA A 203 -10.95 -11.60 -14.15
N ALA A 204 -10.96 -11.30 -12.85
CA ALA A 204 -9.92 -11.71 -11.91
C ALA A 204 -10.28 -13.09 -11.35
N ALA A 205 -9.80 -14.14 -12.01
CA ALA A 205 -9.96 -15.52 -11.57
C ALA A 205 -8.60 -16.10 -11.16
N SER A 206 -8.47 -16.51 -9.90
CA SER A 206 -7.34 -17.34 -9.50
C SER A 206 -7.53 -18.78 -9.96
N GLY A 207 -6.56 -19.30 -10.71
CA GLY A 207 -6.54 -20.70 -11.16
C GLY A 207 -6.09 -21.71 -10.11
N ARG A 208 -5.90 -21.32 -8.84
CA ARG A 208 -5.41 -22.21 -7.78
C ARG A 208 -6.48 -22.43 -6.71
N PRO A 209 -6.80 -23.69 -6.35
CA PRO A 209 -7.71 -23.96 -5.24
C PRO A 209 -7.07 -23.57 -3.90
N PHE A 210 -7.80 -22.79 -3.08
CA PHE A 210 -7.35 -22.35 -1.75
C PHE A 210 -7.68 -23.33 -0.64
N HIS A 211 -8.75 -24.10 -0.83
CA HIS A 211 -9.14 -25.18 0.05
C HIS A 211 -8.63 -26.52 -0.49
N PRO A 212 -8.13 -27.43 0.36
CA PRO A 212 -7.75 -28.77 -0.07
C PRO A 212 -8.98 -29.55 -0.58
N PRO A 213 -8.79 -30.58 -1.43
CA PRO A 213 -9.86 -31.50 -1.79
C PRO A 213 -10.53 -32.07 -0.53
N GLY A 214 -11.86 -32.11 -0.52
CA GLY A 214 -12.63 -32.61 0.62
C GLY A 214 -12.69 -31.66 1.83
N PHE A 215 -12.31 -30.39 1.67
CA PHE A 215 -12.36 -29.39 2.74
C PHE A 215 -13.72 -29.33 3.45
N ALA A 216 -14.84 -29.45 2.74
CA ALA A 216 -16.18 -29.44 3.35
C ALA A 216 -16.48 -30.65 4.28
N GLY A 217 -15.53 -31.58 4.46
CA GLY A 217 -15.67 -32.74 5.34
C GLY A 217 -15.44 -32.46 6.83
N ALA A 218 -15.44 -33.54 7.61
CA ALA A 218 -15.36 -33.48 9.08
C ALA A 218 -14.10 -32.78 9.63
N ALA A 219 -12.99 -32.82 8.90
CA ALA A 219 -11.73 -32.18 9.30
C ALA A 219 -11.86 -30.66 9.45
N HIS A 220 -12.51 -29.99 8.49
CA HIS A 220 -12.79 -28.55 8.58
C HIS A 220 -13.73 -28.23 9.73
N GLY A 221 -14.78 -29.04 9.94
CA GLY A 221 -15.68 -28.84 11.08
C GLY A 221 -14.96 -28.94 12.43
N MET A 222 -13.96 -29.81 12.57
CA MET A 222 -13.12 -29.87 13.77
C MET A 222 -12.18 -28.67 13.90
N GLU A 223 -11.56 -28.24 12.81
CA GLU A 223 -10.68 -27.06 12.78
C GLU A 223 -11.45 -25.77 13.11
N ALA A 224 -12.59 -25.55 12.45
CA ALA A 224 -13.46 -24.39 12.66
C ALA A 224 -13.91 -24.29 14.12
N ARG A 225 -14.30 -25.41 14.75
CA ARG A 225 -14.67 -25.43 16.17
C ARG A 225 -13.52 -25.14 17.12
N ARG A 226 -12.27 -25.42 16.73
CA ARG A 226 -11.07 -25.13 17.54
C ARG A 226 -10.68 -23.66 17.47
N SER A 227 -10.82 -23.03 16.31
CA SER A 227 -10.49 -21.61 16.11
C SER A 227 -11.21 -21.03 14.90
N MET A 228 -12.41 -20.48 15.11
CA MET A 228 -13.13 -19.75 14.05
C MET A 228 -12.41 -18.47 13.63
N THR A 229 -11.61 -17.87 14.53
CA THR A 229 -10.87 -16.62 14.28
C THR A 229 -9.84 -16.75 13.16
N THR A 230 -9.25 -17.94 12.99
CA THR A 230 -8.34 -18.22 11.86
C THR A 230 -9.05 -18.05 10.52
N CYS A 231 -10.31 -18.48 10.42
CA CYS A 231 -11.11 -18.37 9.20
C CYS A 231 -11.73 -16.97 9.05
N ALA A 232 -12.25 -16.40 10.14
CA ALA A 232 -12.86 -15.07 10.17
C ALA A 232 -11.87 -13.94 9.86
N SER A 233 -10.57 -14.22 9.88
CA SER A 233 -9.52 -13.31 9.42
C SER A 233 -9.59 -13.02 7.91
N CYS A 234 -10.22 -13.90 7.13
CA CYS A 234 -10.38 -13.78 5.68
C CYS A 234 -11.85 -13.87 5.22
N HIS A 235 -12.68 -14.62 5.93
CA HIS A 235 -14.09 -14.83 5.62
C HIS A 235 -15.00 -14.01 6.52
N SER A 236 -16.10 -13.54 5.95
CA SER A 236 -17.20 -12.88 6.65
C SER A 236 -18.37 -13.85 6.91
N GLU A 237 -19.29 -13.47 7.77
CA GLU A 237 -20.46 -14.28 8.14
C GLU A 237 -21.24 -14.78 6.90
N ARG A 238 -21.42 -13.93 5.89
CA ARG A 238 -22.09 -14.30 4.63
C ARG A 238 -21.38 -15.42 3.87
N ASP A 239 -20.06 -15.52 3.97
CA ASP A 239 -19.28 -16.51 3.24
C ASP A 239 -19.46 -17.89 3.90
N CYS A 240 -19.63 -17.93 5.22
CA CYS A 240 -19.99 -19.13 5.96
C CYS A 240 -21.40 -19.60 5.61
N VAL A 241 -22.36 -18.66 5.50
CA VAL A 241 -23.78 -18.95 5.20
C VAL A 241 -23.97 -19.60 3.84
N ALA A 242 -23.12 -19.30 2.84
CA ALA A 242 -23.19 -19.93 1.53
C ALA A 242 -23.15 -21.47 1.60
N CYS A 243 -22.41 -22.04 2.56
CA CYS A 243 -22.33 -23.47 2.78
C CYS A 243 -23.16 -23.94 3.99
N HIS A 244 -23.11 -23.19 5.10
CA HIS A 244 -23.68 -23.58 6.39
C HIS A 244 -25.11 -23.08 6.62
N GLY A 245 -25.63 -22.24 5.73
CA GLY A 245 -27.03 -21.85 5.72
C GLY A 245 -27.94 -23.05 5.45
N ALA A 246 -29.15 -23.00 5.98
CA ALA A 246 -30.18 -24.01 5.73
C ALA A 246 -30.42 -24.17 4.22
N THR A 247 -30.89 -25.35 3.81
CA THR A 247 -31.21 -25.63 2.40
C THR A 247 -32.16 -24.55 1.85
N GLY A 248 -31.76 -23.90 0.76
CA GLY A 248 -32.47 -22.74 0.18
C GLY A 248 -31.86 -21.37 0.56
N ILE A 249 -30.96 -21.33 1.54
CA ILE A 249 -30.13 -20.17 1.90
C ILE A 249 -28.66 -20.48 1.61
N GLY A 250 -28.22 -21.68 1.97
CA GLY A 250 -26.88 -22.21 1.66
C GLY A 250 -26.93 -23.67 1.25
N ALA A 251 -25.78 -24.34 1.26
CA ALA A 251 -25.65 -25.75 0.90
C ALA A 251 -26.26 -26.74 1.91
N GLY A 252 -26.81 -26.27 3.03
CA GLY A 252 -27.45 -27.12 4.04
C GLY A 252 -26.47 -27.87 4.96
N LEU A 253 -25.20 -27.50 4.97
CA LEU A 253 -24.18 -28.16 5.80
C LEU A 253 -24.27 -27.65 7.24
N SER A 254 -24.89 -28.41 8.14
CA SER A 254 -25.06 -27.97 9.52
C SER A 254 -23.72 -27.63 10.21
N PRO A 255 -23.53 -26.39 10.72
CA PRO A 255 -22.34 -26.03 11.50
C PRO A 255 -22.43 -26.51 12.96
N HIS A 256 -23.61 -26.96 13.41
CA HIS A 256 -23.84 -27.35 14.78
C HIS A 256 -23.11 -28.66 15.14
N PRO A 257 -22.56 -28.78 16.37
CA PRO A 257 -21.97 -30.03 16.82
C PRO A 257 -23.04 -31.13 16.97
N PRO A 258 -22.62 -32.42 16.98
CA PRO A 258 -23.52 -33.52 17.29
C PRO A 258 -24.29 -33.28 18.60
N GLY A 259 -25.59 -33.57 18.62
CA GLY A 259 -26.44 -33.40 19.81
C GLY A 259 -26.96 -31.98 20.07
N PHE A 260 -26.58 -30.98 19.26
CA PHE A 260 -27.04 -29.59 19.45
C PHE A 260 -28.57 -29.42 19.48
N ALA A 261 -29.31 -30.28 18.78
CA ALA A 261 -30.77 -30.25 18.75
C ALA A 261 -31.41 -30.22 20.15
N ALA A 262 -30.82 -30.90 21.14
CA ALA A 262 -31.31 -30.92 22.52
C ALA A 262 -31.27 -29.54 23.22
N GLY A 263 -30.42 -28.63 22.75
CA GLY A 263 -30.30 -27.25 23.26
C GLY A 263 -30.89 -26.19 22.33
N CYS A 264 -31.54 -26.58 21.22
CA CYS A 264 -31.96 -25.69 20.13
C CYS A 264 -32.89 -24.58 20.64
N ALA A 265 -33.97 -24.94 21.35
CA ALA A 265 -34.94 -23.97 21.87
C ALA A 265 -34.29 -22.94 22.81
N SER A 266 -33.50 -23.42 23.78
CA SER A 266 -32.82 -22.55 24.74
C SER A 266 -31.79 -21.61 24.08
N ALA A 267 -31.09 -22.08 23.05
CA ALA A 267 -30.16 -21.23 22.29
C ALA A 267 -30.90 -20.18 21.44
N LEU A 268 -32.01 -20.57 20.82
CA LEU A 268 -32.85 -19.69 20.03
C LEU A 268 -33.44 -18.55 20.88
N GLU A 269 -33.94 -18.86 22.07
CA GLU A 269 -34.47 -17.85 23.01
C GLU A 269 -33.41 -16.83 23.43
N ARG A 270 -32.16 -17.28 23.64
CA ARG A 270 -31.06 -16.39 24.05
C ARG A 270 -30.59 -15.44 22.95
N ASN A 271 -30.56 -15.90 21.70
CA ASN A 271 -30.11 -15.06 20.58
C ASN A 271 -30.79 -15.44 19.25
N PRO A 272 -32.04 -15.00 19.04
CA PRO A 272 -32.79 -15.31 17.82
C PRO A 272 -32.10 -14.79 16.54
N ARG A 273 -31.45 -13.62 16.66
CA ARG A 273 -30.79 -12.95 15.53
C ARG A 273 -29.67 -13.79 14.94
N ALA A 274 -28.83 -14.42 15.77
CA ALA A 274 -27.75 -15.27 15.30
C ALA A 274 -28.25 -16.49 14.51
N CYS A 275 -29.43 -17.00 14.85
CA CYS A 275 -30.00 -18.16 14.17
C CYS A 275 -30.63 -17.80 12.82
N ILE A 276 -31.27 -16.63 12.73
CA ILE A 276 -31.96 -16.16 11.52
C ILE A 276 -30.99 -15.96 10.36
N THR A 277 -29.74 -15.55 10.62
CA THR A 277 -28.71 -15.43 9.58
C THR A 277 -28.54 -16.71 8.75
N CYS A 278 -28.60 -17.88 9.39
CA CYS A 278 -28.43 -19.17 8.72
C CYS A 278 -29.76 -19.87 8.39
N HIS A 279 -30.84 -19.55 9.09
CA HIS A 279 -32.12 -20.25 8.97
C HIS A 279 -33.25 -19.45 8.30
N GLY A 280 -33.09 -18.14 8.12
CA GLY A 280 -34.03 -17.24 7.45
C GLY A 280 -35.30 -16.94 8.24
N ASP A 281 -36.15 -17.94 8.47
CA ASP A 281 -37.42 -17.76 9.16
C ASP A 281 -37.35 -18.21 10.63
N ALA A 282 -37.63 -17.26 11.52
CA ALA A 282 -37.63 -17.48 12.96
C ALA A 282 -38.80 -18.39 13.41
N ALA A 283 -39.98 -18.27 12.78
CA ALA A 283 -41.16 -19.02 13.17
C ALA A 283 -41.03 -20.50 12.80
N GLY A 284 -40.60 -20.78 11.56
CA GLY A 284 -40.27 -22.12 11.10
C GLY A 284 -39.10 -22.75 11.86
N LEU A 285 -38.10 -21.96 12.27
CA LEU A 285 -37.02 -22.43 13.13
C LEU A 285 -37.52 -22.82 14.53
N ALA A 286 -38.39 -22.02 15.14
CA ALA A 286 -38.95 -22.33 16.46
C ALA A 286 -39.80 -23.61 16.47
N ALA A 287 -40.43 -23.96 15.35
CA ALA A 287 -41.11 -25.25 15.20
C ALA A 287 -40.13 -26.44 15.15
N ARG A 288 -38.94 -26.25 14.57
CA ARG A 288 -37.90 -27.29 14.45
C ARG A 288 -37.05 -27.47 15.71
N CYS A 289 -37.04 -26.49 16.60
CA CYS A 289 -36.34 -26.54 17.89
C CYS A 289 -37.19 -27.13 19.02
N ARG A 290 -38.48 -27.41 18.78
CA ARG A 290 -39.40 -28.08 19.71
C ARG A 290 -39.26 -29.60 19.59
#